data_AF-A0A9X8CXR9-F1
#
_entry.id   AF-A0A9X8CXR9-F1
#
_cell.length_a   1.000
_cell.length_b   1.000
_cell.length_c   1.000
_cell.angle_alpha   90.00
_cell.angle_beta   90.00
_cell.angle_gamma   90.00
#
_symmetry.space_group_name_H-M   'P 1'
#
loop_
_entity.id
_entity.type
_entity.pdbx_description
1 polymer ?
#
loop_
_entity_poly.entity_id
_entity_poly.type
_entity_poly.pdbx_seq_one_letter_code
_entity_poly.pdbx_strand_id
1 'polypeptide(L)' 'MSTQRPLTSESLSDRIAEQLRLKIVQGVLSPGMRLSEQALADELTVSRNTLREAFRILTKDGLVK' A
#
# COMPACT_ATOMS: atom_id res chain seq x y z
N MET A 1 18.73 -0.95 12.20
CA MET A 1 17.45 -1.35 12.83
C MET A 1 16.38 -1.46 11.75
N SER A 2 16.32 -2.58 11.03
CA SER A 2 15.20 -2.86 10.12
C SER A 2 14.57 -4.15 10.61
N THR A 3 13.47 -4.02 11.33
CA THR A 3 12.71 -5.11 11.93
C THR A 3 12.00 -5.88 10.80
N GLN A 4 12.70 -6.83 10.18
CA GLN A 4 12.05 -7.85 9.35
C GLN A 4 11.15 -8.68 10.27
N ARG A 5 9.84 -8.41 10.21
CA ARG A 5 8.81 -9.23 10.85
C ARG A 5 8.78 -10.63 10.18
N PRO A 6 8.49 -11.69 10.94
CA PRO A 6 8.65 -13.07 10.48
C PRO A 6 7.69 -13.39 9.33
N LEU A 7 8.12 -14.30 8.45
CA LEU A 7 7.42 -14.80 7.26
C LEU A 7 6.19 -15.66 7.62
N THR A 8 5.19 -15.07 8.29
CA THR A 8 3.86 -15.67 8.44
C THR A 8 2.98 -15.13 7.33
N SER A 9 2.63 -15.97 6.34
CA SER A 9 1.71 -15.70 5.23
C SER A 9 1.29 -14.23 5.08
N GLU A 10 2.09 -13.42 4.38
CA GLU A 10 1.75 -12.01 4.13
C GLU A 10 0.34 -11.93 3.54
N SER A 11 -0.52 -11.12 4.16
CA SER A 11 -1.86 -10.90 3.65
C SER A 11 -1.77 -10.20 2.30
N LEU A 12 -2.81 -10.34 1.45
CA LEU A 12 -2.85 -9.64 0.17
C LEU A 12 -2.71 -8.12 0.36
N SER A 13 -3.25 -7.56 1.45
CA SER A 13 -3.08 -6.16 1.85
C SER A 13 -1.63 -5.80 2.16
N ASP A 14 -0.87 -6.66 2.84
CA ASP A 14 0.55 -6.41 3.11
C ASP A 14 1.35 -6.34 1.81
N ARG A 15 1.10 -7.28 0.89
CA ARG A 15 1.78 -7.33 -0.42
C ARG A 15 1.45 -6.11 -1.28
N ILE A 16 0.20 -5.62 -1.23
CA ILE A 16 -0.21 -4.40 -1.94
C ILE A 16 0.43 -3.17 -1.29
N ALA A 17 0.47 -3.10 0.04
CA ALA A 17 1.13 -2.01 0.75
C ALA A 17 2.61 -1.92 0.37
N GLU A 18 3.32 -3.06 0.31
CA GLU A 18 4.73 -3.07 -0.08
C GLU A 18 4.93 -2.58 -1.53
N GLN A 19 4.10 -3.02 -2.47
CA GLN A 19 4.15 -2.55 -3.86
C GLN A 19 3.91 -1.04 -3.97
N LEU A 20 2.91 -0.53 -3.26
CA LEU A 20 2.61 0.91 -3.24
C LEU A 20 3.73 1.71 -2.56
N ARG A 21 4.31 1.19 -1.48
CA ARG A 21 5.48 1.79 -0.84
C ARG A 21 6.63 1.95 -1.83
N LEU A 22 6.95 0.90 -2.60
CA LEU A 22 7.99 0.97 -3.61
C LEU A 22 7.69 2.03 -4.67
N LYS A 23 6.44 2.09 -5.17
CA LYS A 23 6.02 3.13 -6.12
C LYS A 23 6.16 4.55 -5.53
N ILE A 24 5.87 4.74 -4.24
CA ILE A 24 6.04 6.03 -3.55
C ILE A 24 7.52 6.39 -3.43
N VAL A 25 8.36 5.47 -2.97
CA VAL A 25 9.81 5.70 -2.78
C VAL A 25 10.52 5.96 -4.12
N GLN A 26 10.06 5.32 -5.19
CA GLN A 26 10.55 5.55 -6.56
C GLN A 26 10.03 6.86 -7.18
N GLY A 27 9.13 7.57 -6.50
CA GLY A 27 8.53 8.82 -6.99
C GLY A 27 7.44 8.64 -8.05
N VAL A 28 7.03 7.40 -8.35
CA VAL A 28 5.91 7.10 -9.26
C VAL A 28 4.60 7.62 -8.66
N LEU A 29 4.41 7.44 -7.35
CA LEU A 29 3.31 8.02 -6.61
C LEU A 29 3.85 9.16 -5.74
N SER A 30 3.48 10.39 -6.09
CA SER A 30 3.95 11.56 -5.34
C SER A 30 3.18 11.72 -4.02
N PRO A 31 3.84 12.08 -2.91
CA PRO A 31 3.18 12.46 -1.67
C PRO A 31 2.15 13.58 -1.92
N GLY A 32 0.92 13.41 -1.42
CA GLY A 32 -0.17 14.38 -1.60
C GLY A 32 -0.92 14.26 -2.94
N MET A 33 -0.51 13.37 -3.84
CA MET A 33 -1.33 13.00 -5.00
C MET A 33 -2.63 12.36 -4.52
N ARG A 34 -3.77 12.80 -5.08
CA ARG A 34 -5.04 12.12 -4.83
C ARG A 34 -5.04 10.77 -5.55
N LEU A 35 -5.00 9.70 -4.76
CA LEU A 35 -5.15 8.34 -5.26
C LEU A 35 -6.62 7.96 -5.17
N SER A 36 -7.22 7.58 -6.30
CA SER A 36 -8.57 7.02 -6.32
C SER A 36 -8.49 5.57 -5.87
N GLU A 37 -9.05 5.26 -4.69
CA GLU A 37 -9.15 3.88 -4.20
C GLU A 37 -9.84 2.97 -5.22
N GLN A 38 -10.89 3.48 -5.89
CA GLN A 38 -11.62 2.71 -6.89
C GLN A 38 -10.72 2.36 -8.08
N ALA A 39 -10.02 3.36 -8.64
CA ALA A 39 -9.17 3.13 -9.81
C ALA A 39 -8.00 2.19 -9.49
N LEU A 40 -7.37 2.33 -8.32
CA LEU A 40 -6.31 1.42 -7.90
C LEU A 40 -6.82 0.01 -7.63
N ALA A 41 -8.01 -0.13 -7.05
CA ALA A 41 -8.60 -1.45 -6.79
C ALA A 41 -8.87 -2.18 -8.11
N ASP A 42 -9.38 -1.44 -9.11
CA ASP A 42 -9.63 -1.95 -10.45
C ASP A 42 -8.32 -2.29 -11.17
N GLU A 43 -7.31 -1.41 -11.14
CA GLU A 43 -5.97 -1.65 -11.74
C GLU A 43 -5.29 -2.88 -11.15
N LEU A 44 -5.32 -3.02 -9.82
CA LEU A 44 -4.68 -4.12 -9.10
C LEU A 44 -5.56 -5.38 -9.07
N THR A 45 -6.78 -5.33 -9.61
CA THR A 45 -7.78 -6.42 -9.60
C THR A 45 -8.02 -6.96 -8.18
N VAL A 46 -8.19 -6.06 -7.22
CA VAL A 46 -8.36 -6.37 -5.79
C VAL A 46 -9.65 -5.77 -5.25
N SER A 47 -10.13 -6.30 -4.12
CA SER A 47 -11.28 -5.68 -3.45
C SER A 47 -10.90 -4.32 -2.86
N ARG A 48 -11.86 -3.38 -2.85
CA ARG A 48 -11.71 -2.09 -2.16
C ARG A 48 -11.33 -2.24 -0.68
N ASN A 49 -11.84 -3.27 -0.01
CA ASN A 49 -11.53 -3.51 1.40
C ASN A 49 -10.05 -3.86 1.60
N THR A 50 -9.49 -4.69 0.72
CA THR A 50 -8.07 -5.03 0.72
C THR A 50 -7.21 -3.81 0.46
N LEU A 51 -7.61 -2.96 -0.50
CA LEU A 51 -6.87 -1.74 -0.81
C LEU A 51 -6.91 -0.73 0.35
N ARG A 52 -8.07 -0.58 1.01
CA ARG A 52 -8.19 0.26 2.22
C ARG A 52 -7.27 -0.22 3.34
N GLU A 53 -7.13 -1.53 3.53
CA GLU A 53 -6.21 -2.05 4.55
C GLU A 53 -4.75 -1.81 4.17
N ALA A 54 -4.40 -1.94 2.88
CA ALA A 54 -3.09 -1.56 2.38
C ALA A 54 -2.78 -0.07 2.63
N PHE A 55 -3.74 0.83 2.35
CA PHE A 55 -3.59 2.24 2.66
C PHE A 55 -3.47 2.50 4.16
N ARG A 56 -4.21 1.77 5.00
CA ARG A 56 -4.09 1.89 6.46
C ARG A 56 -2.68 1.53 6.96
N ILE A 57 -2.05 0.52 6.37
CA ILE A 57 -0.65 0.17 6.65
C ILE A 57 0.27 1.33 6.25
N LEU A 58 0.13 1.84 5.02
CA LEU A 58 0.95 2.95 4.53
C LEU A 58 0.77 4.26 5.33
N THR A 59 -0.45 4.54 5.79
CA THR A 59 -0.73 5.69 6.67
C THR A 59 -0.07 5.51 8.03
N LYS A 60 -0.06 4.29 8.59
CA LYS A 60 0.66 3.98 9.82
C LYS A 60 2.17 4.21 9.67
N ASP A 61 2.71 3.95 8.49
CA ASP A 61 4.11 4.19 8.15
C ASP A 61 4.42 5.65 7.77
N GLY A 62 3.40 6.53 7.75
CA GLY A 62 3.54 7.95 7.44
C GLY A 62 3.75 8.27 5.95
N LEU A 63 3.46 7.32 5.06
CA LEU A 63 3.69 7.46 3.62
C LEU A 63 2.50 8.09 2.88
N VAL A 64 1.28 7.96 3.41
CA VAL A 64 0.03 8.38 2.76
C VAL A 64 -0.95 8.93 3.81
N LYS A 65 -1.77 9.92 3.46
CA LYS A 65 -2.78 10.55 4.34
C LYS A 65 -4.08 10.84 3.62
#